data_AF-A0AA46Q9C7-F1
#
_entry.id   AF-A0AA46Q9C7-F1
#
_cell.length_a   1.000
_cell.length_b   1.000
_cell.length_c   1.000
_cell.angle_alpha   90.00
_cell.angle_beta   90.00
_cell.angle_gamma   90.00
#
_symmetry.space_group_name_H-M   'P 1'
#
loop_
_entity.id
_entity.type
_entity.pdbx_description
1 polymer ?
#
loop_
_entity_poly.entity_id
_entity_poly.type
_entity_poly.pdbx_seq_one_letter_code
_entity_poly.pdbx_strand_id
1 'polypeptide(L)'
;MHPQNVNSATTKPTAASAQTNCGLTVPQVYDLFCYVKAVCGRSTGTIEPPVVPAGAEEVFADFGDFDTISVWIVKGWPVAASDQMTMTHWSLSTGR
;
A
#
# COMPACT_ATOMS: atom_id res chain seq x y z
N MET A 1 -0.16 15.47 54.98
CA MET A 1 -0.67 16.02 53.72
C MET A 1 0.39 15.77 52.65
N HIS A 2 0.09 14.92 51.67
CA HIS A 2 0.97 14.66 50.51
C HIS A 2 0.35 15.34 49.30
N PRO A 3 1.06 16.22 48.57
CA PRO A 3 0.62 16.61 47.24
C PRO A 3 1.07 15.54 46.24
N GLN A 4 0.11 14.87 45.59
CA GLN A 4 0.36 14.05 44.42
C GLN A 4 0.47 14.96 43.19
N ASN A 5 1.67 15.01 42.60
CA ASN A 5 1.91 15.65 41.30
C ASN A 5 1.38 14.71 40.20
N VAL A 6 0.29 15.11 39.53
CA VAL A 6 -0.28 14.37 38.41
C VAL A 6 0.49 14.71 37.13
N ASN A 7 1.32 13.76 36.68
CA ASN A 7 1.90 13.78 35.33
C ASN A 7 0.79 13.54 34.29
N SER A 8 0.14 14.62 33.85
CA SER A 8 -0.71 14.58 32.67
C SER A 8 0.17 14.62 31.42
N ALA A 9 0.66 13.45 31.01
CA ALA A 9 1.27 13.27 29.70
C ALA A 9 0.15 13.32 28.66
N THR A 10 -0.06 14.50 28.06
CA THR A 10 -0.86 14.64 26.84
C THR A 10 -0.19 13.83 25.74
N THR A 11 -0.66 12.61 25.48
CA THR A 11 -0.36 11.89 24.25
C THR A 11 -0.95 12.69 23.10
N LYS A 12 -0.08 13.47 22.45
CA LYS A 12 -0.32 14.04 21.11
C LYS A 12 -0.89 12.91 20.23
N PRO A 13 -1.89 13.17 19.36
CA PRO A 13 -2.28 12.19 18.35
C PRO A 13 -1.02 11.84 17.57
N THR A 14 -0.57 10.59 17.69
CA THR A 14 0.52 10.07 16.87
C THR A 14 0.03 10.21 15.44
N ALA A 15 0.66 11.08 14.65
CA ALA A 15 0.43 11.13 13.20
C ALA A 15 0.49 9.69 12.68
N ALA A 16 -0.50 9.28 11.88
CA ALA A 16 -0.56 7.92 11.36
C ALA A 16 0.78 7.59 10.70
N SER A 17 1.57 6.73 11.36
CA SER A 17 2.88 6.35 10.85
C SER A 17 2.67 5.44 9.66
N ALA A 18 3.45 5.65 8.59
CA ALA A 18 3.36 4.81 7.41
C ALA A 18 3.47 3.33 7.78
N GLN A 19 2.55 2.51 7.30
CA GLN A 19 2.37 1.11 7.69
C GLN A 19 2.12 0.21 6.49
N THR A 20 2.37 -1.08 6.68
CA THR A 20 2.08 -2.12 5.71
C THR A 20 1.28 -3.23 6.38
N ASN A 21 0.53 -4.01 5.61
CA ASN A 21 -0.23 -5.16 6.11
C ASN A 21 0.56 -6.47 6.11
N CYS A 22 1.85 -6.43 5.83
CA CYS A 22 2.69 -7.62 5.69
C CYS A 22 4.08 -7.40 6.31
N GLY A 23 4.95 -8.41 6.23
CA GLY A 23 6.33 -8.32 6.72
C GLY A 23 7.26 -7.41 5.90
N LEU A 24 6.77 -6.77 4.83
CA LEU A 24 7.56 -5.84 4.01
C LEU A 24 7.51 -4.43 4.60
N THR A 25 8.61 -3.72 4.48
CA THR A 25 8.70 -2.29 4.81
C THR A 25 8.02 -1.44 3.72
N VAL A 26 7.58 -0.24 4.09
CA VAL A 26 6.96 0.72 3.14
C VAL A 26 7.82 0.95 1.88
N PRO A 27 9.15 1.17 1.96
CA PRO A 27 9.98 1.30 0.76
C PRO A 27 9.97 0.05 -0.14
N GLN A 28 9.92 -1.15 0.43
CA GLN A 28 9.87 -2.39 -0.36
C GLN A 28 8.54 -2.54 -1.11
N VAL A 29 7.42 -2.17 -0.48
CA VAL A 29 6.12 -2.17 -1.17
C VAL A 29 6.08 -1.11 -2.27
N TYR A 30 6.68 0.05 -2.02
CA TYR A 30 6.82 1.11 -3.01
C TYR A 30 7.70 0.69 -4.21
N ASP A 31 8.79 -0.06 -3.96
CA ASP A 31 9.64 -0.62 -5.01
C ASP A 31 8.86 -1.62 -5.88
N LEU A 32 8.04 -2.49 -5.28
CA LEU A 32 7.17 -3.41 -6.01
C LEU A 32 6.14 -2.66 -6.85
N PHE A 33 5.54 -1.61 -6.31
CA PHE A 33 4.63 -0.74 -7.04
C PHE A 33 5.31 -0.08 -8.25
N CYS A 34 6.52 0.47 -8.06
CA CYS A 34 7.31 1.06 -9.14
C CYS A 34 7.68 0.02 -10.21
N TYR A 35 8.02 -1.20 -9.80
CA TYR A 35 8.29 -2.31 -10.71
C TYR A 35 7.07 -2.61 -11.58
N VAL A 36 5.88 -2.81 -10.99
CA VAL A 36 4.66 -3.09 -11.78
C VAL A 36 4.36 -1.96 -12.75
N LYS A 37 4.50 -0.70 -12.33
CA LYS A 37 4.33 0.47 -13.21
C LYS A 37 5.30 0.47 -14.39
N ALA A 38 6.58 0.20 -14.11
CA ALA A 38 7.62 0.17 -15.13
C ALA A 38 7.40 -0.95 -16.16
N VAL A 39 6.98 -2.14 -15.71
CA VAL A 39 6.76 -3.29 -16.59
C VAL A 39 5.45 -3.15 -17.37
N CYS A 40 4.37 -2.65 -16.77
CA CYS A 40 3.11 -2.45 -17.48
C CYS A 40 3.20 -1.34 -18.53
N GLY A 41 4.00 -0.30 -18.27
CA GLY A 41 4.20 0.86 -19.15
C GLY A 41 2.98 1.77 -19.32
N ARG A 42 1.75 1.26 -19.15
CA ARG A 42 0.48 2.00 -19.18
C ARG A 42 -0.45 1.52 -18.08
N SER A 43 -1.27 2.44 -17.56
CA SER A 43 -2.38 2.09 -16.68
C SER A 43 -3.46 1.33 -17.46
N THR A 44 -4.28 0.54 -16.76
CA THR A 44 -5.50 -0.05 -17.31
C THR A 44 -6.48 1.02 -17.85
N GLY A 45 -6.36 2.27 -17.41
CA GLY A 45 -7.19 3.39 -17.86
C GLY A 45 -8.63 3.33 -17.34
N THR A 46 -8.89 2.45 -16.39
CA THR A 46 -10.19 2.25 -15.74
C THR A 46 -10.07 2.61 -14.26
N ILE A 47 -11.12 3.17 -13.67
CA ILE A 47 -11.25 3.32 -12.21
C ILE A 47 -11.55 1.96 -11.55
N GLU A 48 -12.10 1.00 -12.31
CA GLU A 48 -12.41 -0.33 -11.81
C GLU A 48 -11.17 -1.05 -11.29
N PRO A 49 -11.28 -1.78 -10.16
CA PRO A 49 -10.17 -2.52 -9.57
C PRO A 49 -9.50 -3.45 -10.59
N PRO A 50 -8.17 -3.63 -10.52
CA PRO A 50 -7.48 -4.52 -11.45
C PRO A 50 -7.98 -5.95 -11.28
N VAL A 51 -8.20 -6.65 -12.40
CA VAL A 51 -8.54 -8.07 -12.38
C VAL A 51 -7.30 -8.86 -11.97
N VAL A 52 -7.35 -9.45 -10.78
CA VAL A 52 -6.23 -10.22 -10.21
C VAL A 52 -6.52 -11.72 -10.24
N PRO A 53 -5.50 -12.57 -10.46
CA PRO A 53 -5.66 -14.02 -10.41
C PRO A 53 -6.14 -14.51 -9.03
N ALA A 54 -6.87 -15.64 -9.02
CA ALA A 54 -7.28 -16.28 -7.78
C ALA A 54 -6.06 -16.67 -6.92
N GLY A 55 -6.09 -16.30 -5.64
CA GLY A 55 -4.97 -16.51 -4.72
C GLY A 55 -3.91 -15.40 -4.75
N ALA A 56 -4.21 -14.25 -5.36
CA ALA A 56 -3.41 -13.05 -5.20
C ALA A 56 -3.55 -12.49 -3.76
N GLU A 57 -2.42 -12.28 -3.11
CA GLU A 57 -2.33 -11.60 -1.82
C GLU A 57 -2.20 -10.10 -2.06
N GLU A 58 -3.11 -9.32 -1.50
CA GLU A 58 -3.00 -7.86 -1.51
C GLU A 58 -2.01 -7.41 -0.43
N VAL A 59 -0.99 -6.69 -0.85
CA VAL A 59 -0.04 -5.99 0.01
C VAL A 59 -0.23 -4.50 -0.18
N PHE A 60 -0.50 -3.77 0.89
CA PHE A 60 -0.62 -2.32 0.82
C PHE A 60 0.45 -1.62 1.65
N ALA A 61 0.81 -0.41 1.21
CA ALA A 61 1.54 0.56 1.99
C ALA A 61 0.67 1.81 2.14
N ASP A 62 0.31 2.08 3.38
CA ASP A 62 -0.39 3.28 3.81
C ASP A 62 0.68 4.29 4.24
N PHE A 63 0.73 5.44 3.58
CA PHE A 63 1.66 6.53 3.89
C PHE A 63 1.10 7.51 4.93
N GLY A 64 0.01 7.15 5.62
CA GLY A 64 -0.66 7.97 6.61
C GLY A 64 -1.63 8.96 5.95
N ASP A 65 -1.43 10.25 6.19
CA ASP A 65 -2.33 11.32 5.70
C ASP A 65 -2.21 11.60 4.19
N PHE A 66 -1.29 10.93 3.48
CA PHE A 66 -1.04 11.17 2.07
C PHE A 66 -1.82 10.19 1.20
N ASP A 67 -1.26 9.01 0.97
CA ASP A 67 -1.73 8.09 -0.06
C ASP A 67 -1.63 6.65 0.43
N THR A 68 -2.41 5.76 -0.18
CA THR A 68 -2.27 4.31 -0.01
C THR A 68 -2.04 3.69 -1.38
N ILE A 69 -1.04 2.82 -1.47
CA ILE A 69 -0.80 1.99 -2.64
C ILE A 69 -1.10 0.54 -2.29
N SER A 70 -1.70 -0.19 -3.23
CA SER A 70 -1.90 -1.64 -3.14
C SER A 70 -1.10 -2.32 -4.23
N VAL A 71 -0.53 -3.49 -3.93
CA VAL A 71 0.18 -4.36 -4.85
C VAL A 71 -0.33 -5.78 -4.63
N TRP A 72 -0.77 -6.45 -5.68
CA TRP A 72 -1.20 -7.84 -5.61
C TRP A 72 -0.07 -8.76 -6.00
N ILE A 73 0.17 -9.80 -5.19
CA ILE A 73 1.27 -10.74 -5.34
C ILE A 73 0.71 -12.16 -5.48
N VAL A 74 1.17 -12.91 -6.49
CA VAL A 74 0.84 -14.32 -6.70
C VAL A 74 2.13 -15.13 -6.63
N LYS A 75 2.23 -16.07 -5.67
CA LYS A 75 3.42 -16.93 -5.48
C LYS A 75 4.74 -16.14 -5.40
N GLY A 76 4.72 -14.99 -4.73
CA GLY A 76 5.88 -14.11 -4.58
C GLY A 76 6.17 -13.17 -5.76
N TRP A 77 5.34 -13.18 -6.82
CA TRP A 77 5.47 -12.28 -7.97
C TRP A 77 4.40 -11.19 -7.95
N PRO A 78 4.75 -9.90 -8.07
CA PRO A 78 3.76 -8.85 -8.18
C PRO A 78 3.06 -8.95 -9.54
N VAL A 79 1.73 -8.94 -9.55
CA VAL A 79 0.89 -9.11 -10.76
C VAL A 79 0.05 -7.88 -11.06
N ALA A 80 -0.26 -7.07 -10.06
CA ALA A 80 -0.98 -5.82 -10.24
C ALA A 80 -0.58 -4.81 -9.16
N ALA A 81 -0.85 -3.54 -9.44
CA ALA A 81 -0.62 -2.43 -8.54
C ALA A 81 -1.75 -1.41 -8.71
N SER A 82 -2.07 -0.71 -7.62
CA SER A 82 -3.10 0.32 -7.57
C SER A 82 -2.61 1.48 -6.74
N ASP A 83 -2.81 2.66 -7.26
CA ASP A 83 -2.76 3.90 -6.50
C ASP A 83 -4.19 4.25 -6.10
N GLN A 84 -4.49 4.13 -4.81
CA GLN A 84 -5.84 4.32 -4.28
C GLN A 84 -6.26 5.80 -4.28
N MET A 85 -5.29 6.73 -4.31
CA MET A 85 -5.58 8.16 -4.36
C MET A 85 -6.01 8.58 -5.76
N THR A 86 -5.25 8.18 -6.77
CA THR A 86 -5.54 8.53 -8.16
C THR A 86 -6.52 7.57 -8.83
N MET A 87 -6.90 6.48 -8.15
CA MET A 87 -7.64 5.35 -8.70
C MET A 87 -7.03 4.82 -10.01
N THR A 88 -5.70 4.88 -10.08
CA THR A 88 -4.94 4.42 -11.24
C THR A 88 -4.44 3.01 -10.98
N HIS A 89 -4.80 2.09 -11.87
CA HIS A 89 -4.43 0.69 -11.74
C HIS A 89 -3.46 0.27 -12.84
N TRP A 90 -2.59 -0.67 -12.51
CA TRP A 90 -1.67 -1.34 -13.42
C TRP A 90 -1.83 -2.84 -13.19
N SER A 91 -2.04 -3.60 -14.25
CA SER A 91 -2.07 -5.05 -14.19
C SER A 91 -1.10 -5.59 -15.22
N LEU A 92 -0.23 -6.49 -14.78
CA LEU A 92 0.50 -7.36 -15.69
C LEU A 92 -0.53 -8.28 -16.31
N SER A 93 -1.03 -7.88 -17.49
CA SER A 93 -1.78 -8.77 -18.36
C SER A 93 -0.95 -10.05 -18.44
N THR A 94 -1.48 -11.14 -17.86
CA THR A 94 -0.96 -12.48 -18.12
C THR A 94 -1.40 -12.81 -19.54
N GLY A 95 -0.84 -12.09 -20.50
CA GLY A 95 -1.04 -12.30 -21.92
C GLY A 95 -0.36 -13.61 -22.27
N ARG A 96 -1.19 -14.66 -22.32
CA ARG A 96 -1.10 -15.89 -23.11
C ARG A 96 0.28 -16.37 -23.54
#